data_AF-A0A7J6VMJ5-F1
#
_entry.id   AF-A0A7J6VMJ5-F1
#
_cell.length_a   1.000
_cell.length_b   1.000
_cell.length_c   1.000
_cell.angle_alpha   90.00
_cell.angle_beta   90.00
_cell.angle_gamma   90.00
#
_symmetry.space_group_name_H-M   'P 1'
#
loop_
_entity.id
_entity.type
_entity.pdbx_description
1 polymer ?
#
loop_
_entity_poly.entity_id
_entity_poly.type
_entity_poly.pdbx_seq_one_letter_code
_entity_poly.pdbx_strand_id
1 'polypeptide(L)'
;MVHHPIFACKAIPNLAQIYLVGFYEEREFTLYVSSISNELRVPVRYLKEDRPHGSAGGLYKFRDLIMEDNPSHIFLLNCDVYCSFPLADMLAAHRRYGGMGTILVIKVSAESANQFGELVADPVTHELLHYK
;
A
#
# COMPACT_ATOMS: atom_id res chain seq x y z
N MET A 1 12.19 0.76 -9.57
CA MET A 1 11.76 0.18 -8.29
C MET A 1 10.24 0.21 -8.12
N VAL A 2 9.56 1.34 -8.32
CA VAL A 2 8.10 1.47 -8.13
C VAL A 2 7.23 0.63 -9.08
N HIS A 3 7.75 0.17 -10.22
CA HIS A 3 6.95 -0.56 -11.22
C HIS A 3 6.39 -1.87 -10.69
N HIS A 4 7.20 -2.68 -10.00
CA HIS A 4 6.79 -3.98 -9.48
C HIS A 4 5.54 -3.92 -8.56
N PRO A 5 5.51 -3.11 -7.48
CA PRO A 5 4.32 -3.00 -6.63
C PRO A 5 3.12 -2.40 -7.38
N ILE A 6 3.33 -1.40 -8.25
CA ILE A 6 2.23 -0.82 -9.04
C ILE A 6 1.60 -1.86 -9.97
N PHE A 7 2.42 -2.71 -10.60
CA PHE A 7 1.93 -3.76 -11.48
C PHE A 7 1.17 -4.85 -10.73
N ALA A 8 1.60 -5.18 -9.51
CA ALA A 8 0.92 -6.15 -8.66
C ALA A 8 -0.53 -5.73 -8.35
N CYS A 9 -0.83 -4.42 -8.31
CA CYS A 9 -2.19 -3.92 -8.12
C CYS A 9 -3.19 -4.40 -9.19
N LYS A 10 -2.74 -4.89 -10.36
CA LYS A 10 -3.61 -5.55 -11.35
C LYS A 10 -4.41 -6.73 -10.80
N ALA A 11 -3.91 -7.38 -9.75
CA ALA A 11 -4.59 -8.48 -9.09
C ALA A 11 -5.79 -8.02 -8.23
N ILE A 12 -5.92 -6.72 -7.95
CA ILE A 12 -7.04 -6.19 -7.15
C ILE A 12 -8.28 -6.07 -8.05
N PRO A 13 -9.39 -6.76 -7.71
CA PRO A 13 -10.63 -6.64 -8.48
C PRO A 13 -11.25 -5.25 -8.29
N ASN A 14 -11.74 -4.66 -9.39
CA ASN A 14 -12.38 -3.34 -9.41
C ASN A 14 -11.50 -2.21 -8.84
N LEU A 15 -10.20 -2.24 -9.15
CA LEU A 15 -9.28 -1.17 -8.77
C LEU A 15 -9.69 0.16 -9.42
N ALA A 16 -10.10 1.12 -8.59
CA ALA A 16 -10.58 2.42 -9.07
C ALA A 16 -9.44 3.35 -9.51
N GLN A 17 -8.39 3.45 -8.69
CA GLN A 17 -7.36 4.47 -8.82
C GLN A 17 -6.07 4.02 -8.13
N ILE A 18 -4.92 4.44 -8.66
CA ILE A 18 -3.62 4.32 -7.99
C ILE A 18 -3.06 5.71 -7.73
N TYR A 19 -2.55 5.93 -6.51
CA TYR A 19 -1.79 7.12 -6.15
C TYR A 19 -0.35 6.72 -5.83
N LEU A 20 0.61 7.33 -6.52
CA LEU A 20 2.01 7.28 -6.15
C LEU A 20 2.33 8.51 -5.30
N VAL A 21 2.73 8.32 -4.05
CA VAL A 21 3.04 9.40 -3.12
C VAL A 21 4.56 9.51 -2.95
N GLY A 22 5.10 10.71 -3.04
CA GLY A 22 6.54 10.96 -2.86
C GLY A 22 6.87 12.45 -2.81
N PHE A 23 8.14 12.79 -2.65
CA PHE A 23 8.61 14.18 -2.48
C PHE A 23 9.43 14.71 -3.67
N TYR A 24 9.58 13.90 -4.73
CA TYR A 24 10.22 14.28 -5.99
C TYR A 24 9.34 15.24 -6.81
N GLU A 25 9.93 15.90 -7.80
CA GLU A 25 9.19 16.84 -8.65
C GLU A 25 8.19 16.13 -9.55
N GLU A 26 6.98 16.68 -9.70
CA GLU A 26 5.90 16.02 -10.47
C GLU A 26 6.28 15.74 -11.93
N ARG A 27 7.08 16.63 -12.51
CA ARG A 27 7.61 16.49 -13.88
C ARG A 27 8.44 15.22 -14.08
N GLU A 28 9.06 14.70 -13.02
CA GLU A 28 9.86 13.48 -13.08
C GLU A 28 8.97 12.23 -13.24
N PHE A 29 7.74 12.29 -12.74
CA PHE A 29 6.80 11.17 -12.77
C PHE A 29 5.71 11.28 -13.83
N THR A 30 5.52 12.46 -14.43
CA THR A 30 4.41 12.75 -15.37
C THR A 30 4.32 11.73 -16.51
N LEU A 31 5.43 11.48 -17.22
CA LEU A 31 5.46 10.51 -18.32
C LEU A 31 5.25 9.08 -17.83
N TYR A 32 5.81 8.75 -16.67
CA TYR A 32 5.73 7.41 -16.09
C TYR A 32 4.30 7.06 -15.66
N VAL A 33 3.63 7.95 -14.91
CA VAL A 33 2.24 7.70 -14.46
C VAL A 33 1.27 7.63 -15.64
N SER A 34 1.48 8.45 -16.67
CA SER A 34 0.69 8.38 -17.91
C SER A 34 0.87 7.04 -18.64
N SER A 35 2.13 6.61 -18.82
CA SER A 35 2.46 5.32 -19.44
C SER A 35 1.80 4.15 -18.71
N ILE A 36 1.96 4.10 -17.38
CA ILE A 36 1.40 3.03 -16.56
C ILE A 36 -0.13 3.10 -16.52
N SER A 37 -0.72 4.29 -16.44
CA SER A 37 -2.17 4.43 -16.46
C SER A 37 -2.78 3.85 -17.73
N ASN A 38 -2.16 4.10 -18.89
CA ASN A 38 -2.59 3.51 -20.16
C ASN A 38 -2.42 1.99 -20.18
N GLU A 39 -1.31 1.48 -19.65
CA GLU A 39 -1.01 0.05 -19.60
C GLU A 39 -1.94 -0.72 -18.66
N LEU A 40 -2.27 -0.15 -17.51
CA LEU A 40 -3.18 -0.75 -16.52
C LEU A 40 -4.65 -0.53 -16.87
N ARG A 41 -4.96 0.47 -17.70
CA ARG A 41 -6.32 0.98 -17.94
C ARG A 41 -7.03 1.40 -16.62
N VAL A 42 -6.24 1.92 -15.69
CA VAL A 42 -6.67 2.44 -14.39
C VAL A 42 -6.01 3.81 -14.25
N PRO A 43 -6.72 4.86 -13.80
CA PRO A 43 -6.09 6.15 -13.57
C PRO A 43 -4.97 6.04 -12.51
N VAL A 44 -3.83 6.66 -12.82
CA VAL A 44 -2.64 6.70 -11.95
C VAL A 44 -2.20 8.15 -11.79
N ARG A 45 -2.06 8.61 -10.55
CA ARG A 45 -1.70 10.00 -10.23
C ARG A 45 -0.50 10.03 -9.29
N TYR A 46 0.41 10.97 -9.51
CA TYR A 46 1.47 11.27 -8.57
C TYR A 46 1.01 12.38 -7.61
N LEU A 47 1.21 12.18 -6.31
CA LEU A 47 0.90 13.16 -5.26
C LEU A 47 2.20 13.59 -4.59
N LYS A 48 2.58 14.85 -4.81
CA LYS A 48 3.82 15.40 -4.27
C LYS A 48 3.62 15.87 -2.82
N GLU A 49 4.38 15.28 -1.92
CA GLU A 49 4.63 15.81 -0.59
C GLU A 49 5.59 17.00 -0.65
N ASP A 50 5.30 18.05 0.15
CA ASP A 50 6.17 19.22 0.30
C ASP A 50 7.40 18.91 1.17
N ARG A 51 7.29 17.90 2.04
CA ARG A 51 8.34 17.37 2.91
C ARG A 51 7.97 15.96 3.39
N PRO A 52 8.91 15.17 3.93
CA PRO A 52 8.58 13.87 4.50
C PRO A 52 7.73 14.02 5.77
N HIS A 53 6.48 13.51 5.76
CA HIS A 53 5.59 13.54 6.93
C HIS A 53 5.58 12.23 7.74
N GLY A 54 6.49 11.31 7.43
CA GLY A 54 6.51 9.95 7.97
C GLY A 54 5.56 9.01 7.22
N SER A 55 5.59 7.72 7.55
CA SER A 55 4.97 6.65 6.75
C SER A 55 3.46 6.82 6.54
N ALA A 56 2.74 7.35 7.53
CA ALA A 56 1.30 7.60 7.44
C ALA A 56 0.95 9.06 7.06
N GLY A 57 1.95 9.94 6.99
CA GLY A 57 1.72 11.37 6.80
C GLY A 57 1.12 11.71 5.45
N GLY A 58 1.59 11.07 4.37
CA GLY A 58 1.01 11.21 3.03
C GLY A 58 -0.45 10.77 2.98
N LEU A 59 -0.80 9.66 3.66
CA LEU A 59 -2.18 9.16 3.72
C LEU A 59 -3.12 10.20 4.35
N TYR A 60 -2.72 10.80 5.48
CA TYR A 60 -3.53 11.83 6.13
C TYR A 60 -3.61 13.13 5.31
N LYS A 61 -2.49 13.56 4.72
CA LYS A 61 -2.41 14.77 3.89
C LYS A 61 -3.35 14.71 2.70
N PHE A 62 -3.41 13.56 2.03
CA PHE A 62 -4.19 13.36 0.80
C PHE A 62 -5.49 12.61 1.02
N ARG A 63 -5.95 12.47 2.28
CA ARG A 63 -7.15 11.68 2.62
C ARG A 63 -8.39 12.08 1.81
N ASP A 64 -8.59 13.37 1.56
CA ASP A 64 -9.77 13.88 0.86
C ASP A 64 -9.74 13.46 -0.63
N LEU A 65 -8.56 13.42 -1.25
CA LEU A 65 -8.37 12.91 -2.62
C LEU A 65 -8.52 11.39 -2.68
N ILE A 66 -7.94 10.67 -1.72
CA ILE A 66 -8.02 9.20 -1.65
C ILE A 66 -9.47 8.74 -1.46
N MET A 67 -10.31 9.56 -0.81
CA MET A 67 -11.71 9.27 -0.53
C MET A 67 -12.70 9.84 -1.56
N GLU A 68 -12.24 10.54 -2.61
CA GLU A 68 -13.09 11.27 -3.57
C GLU A 68 -14.15 10.36 -4.23
N ASP A 69 -13.78 9.11 -4.56
CA ASP A 69 -14.68 8.10 -5.16
C ASP A 69 -15.33 7.16 -4.12
N ASN A 70 -15.25 7.50 -2.83
CA ASN A 70 -15.73 6.70 -1.71
C ASN A 70 -15.35 5.20 -1.83
N PRO A 71 -14.04 4.88 -1.92
CA PRO A 71 -13.60 3.52 -2.13
C PRO A 71 -14.01 2.63 -0.95
N SER A 72 -14.46 1.41 -1.25
CA SER A 72 -14.83 0.45 -0.20
C SER A 72 -13.62 -0.04 0.62
N HIS A 73 -12.43 -0.03 0.04
CA HIS A 73 -11.19 -0.52 0.64
C HIS A 73 -10.00 0.28 0.11
N ILE A 74 -8.94 0.40 0.91
CA ILE A 74 -7.69 1.06 0.53
C ILE A 74 -6.54 0.06 0.70
N PHE A 75 -5.66 -0.02 -0.29
CA PHE A 75 -4.39 -0.73 -0.21
C PHE A 75 -3.24 0.27 -0.04
N LEU A 76 -2.39 0.04 0.95
CA LEU A 76 -1.15 0.78 1.17
C LEU A 76 0.03 -0.14 0.95
N LEU A 77 0.88 0.19 -0.03
CA LEU A 77 2.09 -0.55 -0.35
C LEU A 77 3.29 0.38 -0.16
N ASN A 78 4.35 -0.13 0.47
CA ASN A 78 5.65 0.53 0.40
C ASN A 78 6.35 0.16 -0.92
N CYS A 79 6.84 1.15 -1.66
CA CYS A 79 7.33 0.97 -3.02
C CYS A 79 8.75 0.37 -3.10
N ASP A 80 9.48 0.34 -1.98
CA ASP A 80 10.79 -0.29 -1.86
C ASP A 80 10.71 -1.78 -1.45
N VAL A 81 9.51 -2.29 -1.16
CA VAL A 81 9.28 -3.69 -0.82
C VAL A 81 9.16 -4.51 -2.09
N TYR A 82 9.90 -5.63 -2.13
CA TYR A 82 9.82 -6.61 -3.20
C TYR A 82 9.29 -7.94 -2.66
N CYS A 83 8.06 -8.29 -3.03
CA CYS A 83 7.46 -9.58 -2.72
C CYS A 83 6.44 -9.98 -3.80
N SER A 84 5.79 -11.13 -3.67
CA SER A 84 4.75 -11.58 -4.61
C SER A 84 3.46 -10.76 -4.55
N PHE A 85 3.25 -9.96 -3.49
CA PHE A 85 2.04 -9.16 -3.25
C PHE A 85 0.73 -9.97 -3.45
N PRO A 86 0.33 -10.80 -2.48
CA PRO A 86 -0.90 -11.59 -2.55
C PRO A 86 -2.16 -10.72 -2.31
N LEU A 87 -2.34 -9.64 -3.07
CA LEU A 87 -3.33 -8.59 -2.82
C LEU A 87 -4.78 -9.11 -2.88
N ALA A 88 -5.06 -10.05 -3.79
CA ALA A 88 -6.39 -10.67 -3.90
C ALA A 88 -6.72 -11.51 -2.65
N ASP A 89 -5.77 -12.31 -2.16
CA ASP A 89 -5.93 -13.12 -0.95
C ASP A 89 -6.03 -12.24 0.29
N MET A 90 -5.24 -11.15 0.35
CA MET A 90 -5.34 -10.16 1.40
C MET A 90 -6.73 -9.52 1.44
N LEU A 91 -7.32 -9.17 0.28
CA LEU A 91 -8.68 -8.63 0.22
C LEU A 91 -9.72 -9.64 0.72
N ALA A 92 -9.60 -10.90 0.29
CA ALA A 92 -10.49 -11.97 0.71
C ALA A 92 -10.42 -12.22 2.22
N ALA A 93 -9.21 -12.27 2.77
CA ALA A 93 -8.98 -12.39 4.21
C ALA A 93 -9.55 -11.19 4.98
N HIS A 94 -9.26 -9.97 4.53
CA HIS A 94 -9.76 -8.75 5.16
C HIS A 94 -11.30 -8.74 5.27
N ARG A 95 -11.99 -9.04 4.14
CA ARG A 95 -13.45 -9.14 4.11
C ARG A 95 -14.00 -10.24 5.01
N ARG A 96 -13.30 -11.38 5.09
CA ARG A 96 -13.70 -12.52 5.91
C ARG A 96 -13.59 -12.21 7.41
N TYR A 97 -12.51 -11.55 7.83
CA TYR A 97 -12.26 -11.26 9.24
C TYR A 97 -12.98 -10.00 9.74
N GLY A 98 -13.20 -9.00 8.88
CA GLY A 98 -13.95 -7.79 9.22
C GLY A 98 -13.25 -6.87 10.23
N GLY A 99 -11.94 -7.04 10.45
CA GLY A 99 -11.14 -6.18 11.31
C GLY A 99 -10.86 -4.80 10.69
N MET A 100 -10.33 -3.87 11.48
CA MET A 100 -10.01 -2.50 11.01
C MET A 100 -8.98 -2.46 9.87
N GLY A 101 -8.08 -3.46 9.81
CA GLY A 101 -7.03 -3.53 8.81
C GLY A 101 -6.46 -4.93 8.68
N THR A 102 -5.71 -5.15 7.61
CA THR A 102 -4.99 -6.41 7.37
C THR A 102 -3.58 -6.07 6.91
N ILE A 103 -2.57 -6.66 7.56
CA ILE A 103 -1.15 -6.40 7.32
C ILE A 103 -0.51 -7.68 6.79
N LEU A 104 0.27 -7.56 5.72
CA LEU A 104 1.11 -8.64 5.23
C LEU A 104 2.39 -8.70 6.07
N VAL A 105 2.70 -9.86 6.63
CA VAL A 105 3.84 -10.06 7.53
C VAL A 105 4.66 -11.27 7.10
N ILE A 106 5.94 -11.28 7.45
CA ILE A 106 6.86 -12.41 7.24
C ILE A 106 7.63 -12.68 8.52
N LYS A 107 7.95 -13.96 8.78
CA LYS A 107 8.86 -14.33 9.85
C LYS A 107 10.29 -14.10 9.40
N VAL A 108 11.06 -13.38 10.20
CA VAL A 108 12.50 -13.16 10.02
C VAL A 108 13.27 -13.89 11.11
N SER A 109 14.58 -14.03 10.94
CA SER A 109 15.44 -14.59 11.98
C SER A 109 15.56 -13.63 13.16
N ALA A 110 15.85 -14.16 14.36
CA ALA A 110 15.98 -13.36 15.57
C ALA A 110 17.10 -12.31 15.45
N GLU A 111 18.16 -12.61 14.71
CA GLU A 111 19.31 -11.73 14.48
C GLU A 111 18.95 -10.51 13.63
N SER A 112 17.95 -10.62 12.76
CA SER A 112 17.51 -9.55 11.85
C SER A 112 16.25 -8.85 12.33
N ALA A 113 15.60 -9.34 13.38
CA ALA A 113 14.31 -8.84 13.86
C ALA A 113 14.36 -7.35 14.24
N ASN A 114 15.48 -6.87 14.78
CA ASN A 114 15.68 -5.48 15.20
C ASN A 114 15.68 -4.45 14.04
N GLN A 115 15.65 -4.91 12.78
CA GLN A 115 15.60 -4.05 11.60
C GLN A 115 14.16 -3.78 11.12
N PHE A 116 13.16 -4.43 11.71
CA PHE A 116 11.78 -4.41 11.25
C PHE A 116 10.81 -4.05 12.37
N GLY A 117 9.58 -3.72 11.99
CA GLY A 117 8.49 -3.57 12.94
C GLY A 117 8.13 -4.92 13.57
N GLU A 118 7.87 -4.92 14.87
CA GLU A 118 7.56 -6.10 15.65
C GLU A 118 6.04 -6.25 15.83
N LEU A 119 5.57 -7.49 15.77
CA LEU A 119 4.15 -7.82 15.80
C LEU A 119 3.92 -8.81 16.94
N VAL A 120 2.92 -8.54 17.77
CA VAL A 120 2.41 -9.50 18.75
C VAL A 120 1.04 -9.95 18.28
N ALA A 121 0.92 -11.22 17.93
CA ALA A 121 -0.33 -11.83 17.51
C ALA A 121 -0.87 -12.76 18.60
N ASP A 122 -2.18 -12.79 18.74
CA ASP A 122 -2.85 -13.83 19.53
C ASP A 122 -2.60 -15.20 18.86
N PRO A 123 -2.11 -16.21 19.61
CA PRO A 123 -1.74 -17.50 19.03
C PRO A 123 -2.95 -18.33 18.58
N VAL A 124 -4.16 -18.01 19.05
CA VAL A 124 -5.41 -18.72 18.76
C VAL A 124 -6.23 -18.01 17.70
N THR A 125 -6.48 -16.71 17.85
CA THR A 125 -7.32 -15.94 16.91
C THR A 125 -6.54 -15.39 15.72
N HIS A 126 -5.20 -15.34 15.83
CA HIS A 126 -4.31 -14.65 14.89
C HIS A 126 -4.58 -13.15 14.75
N GLU A 127 -5.31 -12.57 15.70
CA GLU A 127 -5.51 -11.13 15.78
C GLU A 127 -4.20 -10.44 16.18
N LEU A 128 -3.92 -9.30 15.55
CA LEU A 128 -2.75 -8.49 15.88
C LEU A 128 -3.05 -7.64 17.12
N LEU A 129 -2.40 -7.97 18.23
CA LEU A 129 -2.57 -7.30 19.52
C LEU A 129 -1.68 -6.06 19.65
N HIS A 130 -0.50 -6.10 19.03
CA HIS A 130 0.44 -4.99 19.06
C HIS A 130 1.27 -4.92 17.78
N TYR A 131 1.58 -3.70 17.36
CA TYR A 131 2.49 -3.38 16.27
C TYR A 131 3.36 -2.21 16.69
N LYS A 132 4.69 -2.35 16.55
CA LYS A 132 5.67 -1.32 16.90
C LYS A 132 6.71 -1.16 15.81
#